data_AF-A0A292GLL1-F1
#
_entry.id   AF-A0A292GLL1-F1
#
_cell.length_a   1.000
_cell.length_b   1.000
_cell.length_c   1.000
_cell.angle_alpha   90.00
_cell.angle_beta   90.00
_cell.angle_gamma   90.00
#
_symmetry.space_group_name_H-M   'P 1'
#
loop_
_entity.id
_entity.type
_entity.pdbx_description
1 polymer ?
#
loop_
_entity_poly.entity_id
_entity_poly.type
_entity_poly.pdbx_seq_one_letter_code
_entity_poly.pdbx_strand_id
1 'polypeptide(L)'
;MISFVVVLGLLALSSGLGSLVDRRFLGLIGHRTGPLIGYGFLTIVSDGFKLCAKNPWGSYFNLLLGFLALGLETIPLAFMPYCLEPGLGFLALLGMSSSVILLSSSLFRGYSPLGRSRVRILLFLGEGIFSFILFSLALIMAEDSLFMMEQDSLVFFTFYAFPGLGCSYFLLCLGERHPWDIPESESDLGGGFGVIYGGINFLWFAVLEYRWLIHWISFCFLMKWAVLGHTINLFILRGLLPRYSFQALFKMLWKNLPWFILSWAFFVLFELNREDCFPAFIRAFLFFPFGWRA
;
A
#
# COMPACT_ATOMS: atom_id res chain seq x y z
N MET A 1 -20.67 13.27 -9.46
CA MET A 1 -19.68 13.19 -8.38
C MET A 1 -20.20 12.23 -7.32
N ILE A 2 -19.46 11.16 -7.03
CA ILE A 2 -19.80 10.27 -5.91
C ILE A 2 -19.59 11.08 -4.63
N SER A 3 -20.55 11.05 -3.70
CA SER A 3 -20.39 11.78 -2.44
C SER A 3 -19.26 11.17 -1.62
N PHE A 4 -18.47 12.01 -0.95
CA PHE A 4 -17.37 11.60 -0.08
C PHE A 4 -17.80 10.50 0.92
N VAL A 5 -19.02 10.61 1.43
CA VAL A 5 -19.64 9.64 2.36
C VAL A 5 -19.77 8.25 1.73
N VAL A 6 -20.13 8.17 0.45
CA VAL A 6 -20.26 6.89 -0.26
C VAL A 6 -18.89 6.24 -0.45
N VAL A 7 -17.86 7.01 -0.81
CA VAL A 7 -16.48 6.49 -0.96
C VAL A 7 -15.95 5.97 0.38
N LEU A 8 -16.17 6.72 1.47
CA LEU A 8 -15.76 6.30 2.80
C LEU A 8 -16.49 5.02 3.24
N GLY A 9 -17.80 4.92 2.96
CA GLY A 9 -18.58 3.71 3.21
C GLY A 9 -18.06 2.48 2.45
N LEU A 10 -17.70 2.64 1.18
CA LEU A 10 -17.10 1.57 0.37
C LEU A 10 -15.71 1.16 0.88
N LEU A 11 -14.89 2.12 1.32
CA LEU A 11 -13.58 1.83 1.89
C LEU A 11 -13.69 1.07 3.23
N ALA A 12 -14.62 1.45 4.09
CA ALA A 12 -14.90 0.73 5.34
C ALA A 12 -15.43 -0.70 5.08
N LEU A 13 -16.32 -0.85 4.09
CA LEU A 13 -16.88 -2.15 3.74
C LEU A 13 -15.83 -3.08 3.13
N SER A 14 -15.02 -2.58 2.19
CA SER A 14 -13.95 -3.35 1.54
C SER A 14 -12.85 -3.76 2.52
N SER A 15 -12.41 -2.88 3.41
CA SER A 15 -11.45 -3.22 4.47
C SER A 15 -12.01 -4.28 5.43
N GLY A 16 -13.29 -4.15 5.83
CA GLY A 16 -13.98 -5.15 6.63
C GLY A 16 -14.03 -6.53 5.96
N LEU A 17 -14.41 -6.60 4.69
CA LEU A 17 -14.40 -7.83 3.90
C LEU A 17 -12.99 -8.40 3.73
N GLY A 18 -11.99 -7.55 3.48
CA GLY A 18 -10.58 -7.93 3.41
C GLY A 18 -10.12 -8.65 4.68
N SER A 19 -10.50 -8.13 5.85
CA SER A 19 -10.17 -8.75 7.14
C SER A 19 -10.81 -10.13 7.35
N LEU A 20 -12.04 -10.32 6.86
CA LEU A 20 -12.74 -11.60 6.93
C LEU A 20 -12.06 -12.63 6.03
N VAL A 21 -11.74 -12.23 4.79
CA VAL A 21 -11.05 -13.07 3.80
C VAL A 21 -9.69 -13.50 4.36
N ASP A 22 -8.94 -12.57 4.94
CA ASP A 22 -7.64 -12.83 5.58
C ASP A 22 -7.77 -13.89 6.70
N ARG A 23 -8.73 -13.71 7.63
CA ARG A 23 -8.98 -14.68 8.71
C ARG A 23 -9.40 -16.06 8.19
N ARG A 24 -10.11 -16.13 7.07
CA ARG A 24 -10.49 -17.40 6.42
C ARG A 24 -9.29 -18.08 5.78
N PHE A 25 -8.47 -17.37 5.01
CA PHE A 25 -7.26 -17.91 4.40
C PHE A 25 -6.25 -18.39 5.44
N LEU A 26 -5.99 -17.61 6.49
CA LEU A 26 -5.11 -18.03 7.59
C LEU A 26 -5.70 -19.21 8.38
N GLY A 27 -7.02 -19.32 8.45
CA GLY A 27 -7.69 -20.51 8.98
C GLY A 27 -7.37 -21.74 8.14
N LEU A 28 -7.56 -21.64 6.81
CA LEU A 28 -7.28 -22.72 5.86
C LEU A 28 -5.82 -23.19 5.93
N ILE A 29 -4.86 -22.25 5.94
CA ILE A 29 -3.42 -22.57 6.04
C ILE A 29 -3.10 -23.24 7.38
N GLY A 30 -3.71 -22.76 8.46
CA GLY A 30 -3.57 -23.35 9.80
C GLY A 30 -4.43 -24.59 10.04
N HIS A 31 -5.03 -25.20 9.01
CA HIS A 31 -5.94 -26.34 9.11
C HIS A 31 -7.06 -26.17 10.16
N ARG A 32 -7.57 -24.95 10.30
CA ARG A 32 -8.66 -24.60 11.23
C ARG A 32 -9.78 -23.84 10.54
N THR A 33 -11.00 -23.93 11.07
CA THR A 33 -12.10 -23.15 10.53
C THR A 33 -11.94 -21.67 10.88
N GLY A 34 -12.06 -20.79 9.87
CA GLY A 34 -12.17 -19.35 10.09
C GLY A 34 -13.53 -18.94 10.67
N PRO A 35 -13.83 -17.63 10.80
CA PRO A 35 -15.04 -17.15 11.48
C PRO A 35 -16.33 -17.63 10.80
N LEU A 36 -17.20 -18.32 11.54
CA LEU A 36 -18.39 -19.01 10.99
C LEU A 36 -19.72 -18.23 11.14
N ILE A 37 -19.78 -17.22 12.01
CA ILE A 37 -21.03 -16.51 12.34
C ILE A 37 -21.57 -15.79 11.10
N GLY A 38 -22.75 -16.18 10.62
CA GLY A 38 -23.39 -15.60 9.44
C GLY A 38 -22.52 -15.70 8.18
N TYR A 39 -21.90 -16.86 7.95
CA TYR A 39 -20.86 -17.09 6.93
C TYR A 39 -19.61 -16.18 7.06
N GLY A 40 -19.51 -15.44 8.16
CA GLY A 40 -18.46 -14.48 8.47
C GLY A 40 -18.92 -13.03 8.41
N PHE A 41 -19.96 -12.68 7.63
CA PHE A 41 -20.40 -11.29 7.46
C PHE A 41 -20.86 -10.65 8.78
N LEU A 42 -21.58 -11.42 9.59
CA LEU A 42 -22.02 -10.96 10.91
C LEU A 42 -20.84 -10.73 11.87
N THR A 43 -19.70 -11.40 11.65
CA THR A 43 -18.48 -11.16 12.45
C THR A 43 -17.91 -9.76 12.22
N ILE A 44 -17.94 -9.25 10.98
CA ILE A 44 -17.49 -7.89 10.67
C ILE A 44 -18.38 -6.87 11.38
N VAL A 45 -19.71 -7.07 11.31
CA VAL A 45 -20.68 -6.19 11.97
C VAL A 45 -20.51 -6.21 13.48
N SER A 46 -20.30 -7.39 14.08
CA SER A 46 -20.07 -7.50 15.53
C SER A 46 -18.76 -6.86 15.97
N ASP A 47 -17.68 -7.01 15.18
CA ASP A 47 -16.38 -6.39 15.48
C ASP A 47 -16.49 -4.85 15.38
N GLY A 48 -17.16 -4.33 14.37
CA GLY A 48 -17.45 -2.90 14.24
C GLY A 48 -18.26 -2.35 15.43
N PHE A 49 -19.36 -3.01 15.79
CA PHE A 49 -20.19 -2.60 16.94
C PHE A 49 -19.41 -2.65 18.25
N LYS A 50 -18.62 -3.71 18.47
CA LYS A 50 -17.76 -3.86 19.65
C LYS A 50 -16.75 -2.72 19.78
N LEU A 51 -16.14 -2.29 18.68
CA LEU A 51 -15.19 -1.18 18.68
C LEU A 51 -15.87 0.18 18.88
N CYS A 52 -17.06 0.38 18.31
CA CYS A 52 -17.84 1.60 18.50
C CYS A 52 -18.39 1.73 19.94
N ALA A 53 -18.80 0.63 20.55
CA ALA A 53 -19.32 0.62 21.93
C ALA A 53 -18.20 0.77 22.98
N LYS A 54 -16.94 0.53 22.61
CA LYS A 54 -15.80 0.66 23.51
C LYS A 54 -15.45 2.14 23.69
N ASN A 55 -15.16 2.53 24.93
CA ASN A 55 -14.83 3.92 25.26
C ASN A 55 -13.74 4.49 24.31
N PRO A 56 -13.94 5.71 23.79
CA PRO A 56 -12.93 6.41 23.00
C PRO A 56 -11.84 6.92 23.95
N TRP A 57 -10.96 6.03 24.42
CA TRP A 57 -9.74 6.44 25.10
C TRP A 57 -8.79 7.07 24.06
N GLY A 58 -8.59 8.38 24.16
CA GLY A 58 -7.67 9.12 23.29
C GLY A 58 -7.91 10.63 23.31
N SER A 59 -6.90 11.40 22.91
CA SER A 59 -7.05 12.85 22.69
C SER A 59 -7.94 13.12 21.48
N TYR A 60 -8.74 14.19 21.51
CA TYR A 60 -9.48 14.70 20.35
C TYR A 60 -8.57 14.94 19.12
N PHE A 61 -7.29 15.24 19.37
CA PHE A 61 -6.27 15.37 18.33
C PHE A 61 -6.08 14.06 17.54
N ASN A 62 -6.11 12.91 18.20
CA ASN A 62 -5.95 11.61 17.55
C ASN A 62 -7.16 11.26 16.67
N LEU A 63 -8.36 11.66 17.10
CA LEU A 63 -9.59 11.50 16.30
C LEU A 63 -9.52 12.35 15.02
N LEU A 64 -9.08 13.61 15.15
CA LEU A 64 -8.90 14.51 14.02
C LEU A 64 -7.88 13.95 13.02
N LEU A 65 -6.75 13.42 13.51
CA LEU A 65 -5.74 12.79 12.66
C LEU A 65 -6.24 11.52 11.97
N GLY A 66 -7.02 10.69 12.66
CA GLY A 66 -7.70 9.54 12.06
C GLY A 66 -8.61 9.95 10.91
N PHE A 67 -9.42 11.00 11.12
CA PHE A 67 -10.31 11.53 10.10
C PHE A 67 -9.54 12.13 8.91
N LEU A 68 -8.47 12.90 9.17
CA LEU A 68 -7.62 13.47 8.12
C LEU A 68 -6.92 12.37 7.30
N ALA A 69 -6.41 11.33 7.96
CA ALA A 69 -5.79 10.20 7.27
C ALA A 69 -6.77 9.50 6.32
N LEU A 70 -8.03 9.29 6.74
CA LEU A 70 -9.07 8.73 5.87
C LEU A 70 -9.49 9.68 4.76
N GLY A 71 -9.51 10.98 5.01
CA GLY A 71 -9.74 11.99 3.99
C GLY A 71 -8.68 11.91 2.88
N LEU A 72 -7.41 11.87 3.26
CA LEU A 72 -6.28 11.76 2.32
C LEU A 72 -6.32 10.46 1.49
N GLU A 73 -6.82 9.37 2.07
CA GLU A 73 -7.03 8.11 1.35
C GLU A 73 -8.19 8.16 0.35
N THR A 74 -9.32 8.73 0.77
CA THR A 74 -10.56 8.68 0.00
C THR A 74 -10.57 9.63 -1.19
N ILE A 75 -9.85 10.77 -1.12
CA ILE A 75 -9.72 11.74 -2.21
C ILE A 75 -9.22 11.07 -3.51
N PRO A 76 -8.03 10.46 -3.56
CA PRO A 76 -7.50 9.90 -4.79
C PRO A 76 -8.26 8.66 -5.27
N LEU A 77 -8.86 7.87 -4.36
CA LEU A 77 -9.77 6.77 -4.69
C LEU A 77 -11.05 7.26 -5.39
N ALA A 78 -11.56 8.43 -5.01
CA ALA A 78 -12.71 9.03 -5.66
C ALA A 78 -12.39 9.52 -7.08
N PHE A 79 -11.15 9.94 -7.34
CA PHE A 79 -10.70 10.44 -8.64
C PHE A 79 -10.31 9.32 -9.62
N MET A 80 -9.83 8.17 -9.13
CA MET A 80 -9.43 7.01 -9.92
C MET A 80 -10.35 6.63 -11.11
N PRO A 81 -11.67 6.40 -10.91
CA PRO A 81 -12.55 5.98 -12.01
C PRO A 81 -12.84 7.09 -13.03
N TYR A 82 -12.54 8.35 -12.72
CA TYR A 82 -12.78 9.51 -13.59
C TYR A 82 -11.49 10.10 -14.18
N CYS A 83 -10.33 9.53 -13.87
CA CYS A 83 -9.06 9.93 -14.47
C CYS A 83 -9.03 9.49 -15.94
N LEU A 84 -9.47 10.39 -16.83
CA LEU A 84 -9.35 10.25 -18.28
C LEU A 84 -7.87 10.27 -18.73
N GLU A 85 -7.01 10.93 -17.95
CA GLU A 85 -5.57 10.99 -18.18
C GLU A 85 -4.82 10.16 -17.11
N PRO A 86 -3.96 9.22 -17.51
CA PRO A 86 -3.25 8.35 -16.56
C PRO A 86 -2.31 9.12 -15.65
N GLY A 87 -1.75 10.26 -16.10
CA GLY A 87 -0.86 11.11 -15.29
C GLY A 87 -1.53 11.60 -13.99
N LEU A 88 -2.81 11.97 -14.07
CA LEU A 88 -3.59 12.37 -12.88
C LEU A 88 -3.89 11.19 -11.96
N GLY A 89 -4.10 9.99 -12.53
CA GLY A 89 -4.25 8.75 -11.75
C GLY A 89 -2.97 8.37 -10.99
N PHE A 90 -1.80 8.54 -11.62
CA PHE A 90 -0.50 8.32 -10.99
C PHE A 90 -0.21 9.34 -9.89
N LEU A 91 -0.50 10.62 -10.13
CA LEU A 91 -0.42 11.68 -9.10
C LEU A 91 -1.38 11.43 -7.94
N ALA A 92 -2.57 10.92 -8.21
CA ALA A 92 -3.53 10.53 -7.18
C ALA A 92 -2.99 9.37 -6.30
N LEU A 93 -2.39 8.34 -6.90
CA LEU A 93 -1.73 7.25 -6.14
C LEU A 93 -0.56 7.74 -5.30
N LEU A 94 0.24 8.67 -5.82
CA LEU A 94 1.34 9.28 -5.06
C LEU A 94 0.84 10.02 -3.82
N GLY A 95 -0.33 10.67 -3.90
CA GLY A 95 -0.95 11.37 -2.76
C GLY A 95 -1.43 10.44 -1.64
N MET A 96 -1.78 9.18 -1.96
CA MET A 96 -2.29 8.19 -0.99
C MET A 96 -1.24 7.81 0.08
N SER A 97 0.06 7.92 -0.24
CA SER A 97 1.12 7.37 0.61
C SER A 97 1.19 8.05 1.98
N SER A 98 0.96 9.36 2.06
CA SER A 98 1.24 10.18 3.26
C SER A 98 0.35 9.92 4.50
N SER A 99 -0.78 9.24 4.35
CA SER A 99 -1.79 9.08 5.40
C SER A 99 -1.33 8.18 6.56
N VAL A 100 -0.48 7.18 6.28
CA VAL A 100 0.05 6.22 7.26
C VAL A 100 1.07 6.90 8.15
N ILE A 101 1.94 7.70 7.55
CA ILE A 101 2.95 8.51 8.25
C ILE A 101 2.25 9.51 9.18
N LEU A 102 1.19 10.16 8.71
CA LEU A 102 0.41 11.08 9.54
C LEU A 102 -0.23 10.38 10.74
N LEU A 103 -0.87 9.23 10.54
CA LEU A 103 -1.51 8.49 11.62
C LEU A 103 -0.50 7.90 12.62
N SER A 104 0.58 7.29 12.12
CA SER A 104 1.65 6.73 12.95
C SER A 104 2.38 7.78 13.77
N SER A 105 2.55 9.00 13.25
CA SER A 105 3.26 10.07 13.96
C SER A 105 2.59 10.52 15.26
N SER A 106 1.29 10.28 15.43
CA SER A 106 0.51 10.81 16.55
C SER A 106 0.12 9.75 17.58
N LEU A 107 -0.09 8.50 17.14
CA LEU A 107 -0.65 7.43 17.95
C LEU A 107 0.38 6.61 18.73
N PHE A 108 1.63 6.52 18.26
CA PHE A 108 2.68 5.80 18.97
C PHE A 108 3.14 6.54 20.24
N ARG A 109 2.56 6.19 21.39
CA ARG A 109 3.02 6.59 22.74
C ARG A 109 3.46 5.33 23.50
N GLY A 110 4.64 5.35 24.12
CA GLY A 110 5.20 4.18 24.81
C GLY A 110 6.69 4.30 25.16
N TYR A 111 7.22 3.27 25.83
CA TYR A 111 8.51 3.22 26.54
C TYR A 111 9.77 3.06 25.67
N SER A 112 9.68 2.78 24.36
CA SER A 112 10.88 2.66 23.52
C SER A 112 10.87 3.69 22.37
N PRO A 113 11.59 4.81 22.42
CA PRO A 113 11.66 5.71 21.26
C PRO A 113 12.28 5.04 20.00
N LEU A 114 13.03 3.96 20.17
CA LEU A 114 13.79 3.26 19.12
C LEU A 114 12.93 2.45 18.14
N GLY A 115 12.02 1.62 18.63
CA GLY A 115 11.12 0.89 17.72
C GLY A 115 10.19 1.84 16.96
N ARG A 116 9.73 2.95 17.56
CA ARG A 116 8.94 3.98 16.86
C ARG A 116 9.72 4.63 15.72
N SER A 117 11.03 4.86 15.89
CA SER A 117 11.85 5.36 14.78
C SER A 117 12.05 4.28 13.71
N ARG A 118 12.21 3.00 14.08
CA ARG A 118 12.27 1.88 13.12
C ARG A 118 11.01 1.78 12.27
N VAL A 119 9.81 1.85 12.87
CA VAL A 119 8.53 1.83 12.12
C VAL A 119 8.48 2.99 11.13
N ARG A 120 8.81 4.21 11.59
CA ARG A 120 8.79 5.41 10.74
C ARG A 120 9.76 5.30 9.56
N ILE A 121 10.94 4.75 9.79
CA ILE A 121 11.93 4.53 8.73
C ILE A 121 11.41 3.50 7.72
N LEU A 122 10.82 2.39 8.16
CA LEU A 122 10.27 1.37 7.25
C LEU A 122 9.10 1.90 6.43
N LEU A 123 8.18 2.64 7.05
CA LEU A 123 7.06 3.28 6.35
C LEU A 123 7.59 4.30 5.32
N PHE A 124 8.50 5.18 5.72
CA PHE A 124 9.10 6.16 4.82
C PHE A 124 9.82 5.51 3.63
N LEU A 125 10.58 4.45 3.86
CA LEU A 125 11.26 3.70 2.80
C LEU A 125 10.28 2.98 1.87
N GLY A 126 9.23 2.36 2.43
CA GLY A 126 8.18 1.72 1.64
C GLY A 126 7.50 2.70 0.70
N GLU A 127 7.14 3.88 1.19
CA GLU A 127 6.55 4.95 0.38
C GLU A 127 7.52 5.50 -0.68
N GLY A 128 8.80 5.66 -0.32
CA GLY A 128 9.84 6.06 -1.27
C GLY A 128 9.96 5.07 -2.44
N ILE A 129 9.87 3.77 -2.17
CA ILE A 129 9.92 2.75 -3.23
C ILE A 129 8.63 2.71 -4.02
N PHE A 130 7.48 2.86 -3.38
CA PHE A 130 6.20 2.95 -4.09
C PHE A 130 6.17 4.12 -5.08
N SER A 131 6.61 5.30 -4.64
CA SER A 131 6.73 6.47 -5.51
C SER A 131 7.73 6.25 -6.64
N PHE A 132 8.84 5.55 -6.39
CA PHE A 132 9.80 5.18 -7.42
C PHE A 132 9.23 4.21 -8.46
N ILE A 133 8.41 3.23 -8.03
CA ILE A 133 7.69 2.32 -8.95
C ILE A 133 6.73 3.13 -9.82
N LEU A 134 5.91 4.01 -9.23
CA LEU A 134 4.98 4.85 -10.01
C LEU A 134 5.72 5.78 -10.98
N PHE A 135 6.85 6.35 -10.56
CA PHE A 135 7.69 7.16 -11.43
C PHE A 135 8.23 6.35 -12.62
N SER A 136 8.74 5.14 -12.38
CA SER A 136 9.22 4.27 -13.46
C SER A 136 8.10 3.88 -14.44
N LEU A 137 6.89 3.67 -13.95
CA LEU A 137 5.71 3.40 -14.79
C LEU A 137 5.31 4.64 -15.59
N ALA A 138 5.28 5.81 -14.96
CA ALA A 138 4.97 7.06 -15.63
C ALA A 138 5.97 7.35 -16.77
N LEU A 139 7.26 7.02 -16.58
CA LEU A 139 8.27 7.13 -17.62
C LEU A 139 8.04 6.18 -18.79
N ILE A 140 7.71 4.92 -18.53
CA ILE A 140 7.40 3.95 -19.60
C ILE A 140 6.13 4.38 -20.36
N MET A 141 5.17 4.97 -19.65
CA MET A 141 3.89 5.43 -20.21
C MET A 141 3.93 6.82 -20.83
N ALA A 142 5.05 7.56 -20.78
CA ALA A 142 5.10 9.02 -20.97
C ALA A 142 4.40 9.59 -22.23
N GLU A 143 4.26 8.80 -23.30
CA GLU A 143 3.63 9.23 -24.56
C GLU A 143 2.25 8.61 -24.81
N ASP A 144 1.94 7.46 -24.20
CA ASP A 144 0.69 6.74 -24.45
C ASP A 144 -0.22 6.80 -23.23
N SER A 145 -1.47 7.22 -23.43
CA SER A 145 -2.46 7.00 -22.40
C SER A 145 -2.77 5.51 -22.29
N LEU A 146 -2.67 4.92 -21.09
CA LEU A 146 -3.01 3.50 -20.79
C LEU A 146 -4.38 3.05 -21.37
N PHE A 147 -5.28 4.01 -21.58
CA PHE A 147 -6.60 3.81 -22.16
C PHE A 147 -6.64 3.77 -23.69
N MET A 148 -5.64 4.33 -24.38
CA MET A 148 -5.54 4.36 -25.84
C MET A 148 -4.59 3.31 -26.41
N MET A 149 -3.87 2.56 -25.57
CA MET A 149 -3.09 1.41 -26.03
C MET A 149 -4.01 0.30 -26.57
N GLU A 150 -3.71 -0.16 -27.78
CA GLU A 150 -4.34 -1.35 -28.36
C GLU A 150 -4.19 -2.57 -27.43
N GLN A 151 -5.12 -3.51 -27.50
CA GLN A 151 -5.12 -4.67 -26.60
C GLN A 151 -3.82 -5.48 -26.67
N ASP A 152 -3.23 -5.60 -27.86
CA ASP A 152 -1.99 -6.36 -28.06
C ASP A 152 -0.78 -5.66 -27.43
N SER A 153 -0.61 -4.35 -27.65
CA SER A 153 0.48 -3.58 -27.05
C SER A 153 0.37 -3.53 -25.53
N LEU A 154 -0.85 -3.56 -25.01
CA LEU A 154 -1.09 -3.66 -23.58
C LEU A 154 -0.70 -5.03 -23.03
N VAL A 155 -1.01 -6.14 -23.70
CA VAL A 155 -0.57 -7.48 -23.28
C VAL A 155 0.96 -7.55 -23.23
N PHE A 156 1.66 -7.00 -24.23
CA PHE A 156 3.13 -6.93 -24.21
C PHE A 156 3.63 -6.06 -23.06
N PHE A 157 3.09 -4.86 -22.87
CA PHE A 157 3.47 -3.99 -21.75
C PHE A 157 3.29 -4.69 -20.40
N THR A 158 2.15 -5.37 -20.20
CA THR A 158 1.89 -6.09 -18.94
C THR A 158 2.86 -7.23 -18.73
N PHE A 159 3.20 -7.98 -19.78
CA PHE A 159 4.14 -9.09 -19.70
C PHE A 159 5.56 -8.63 -19.32
N TYR A 160 6.03 -7.51 -19.87
CA TYR A 160 7.37 -6.99 -19.57
C TYR A 160 7.42 -6.19 -18.27
N ALA A 161 6.39 -5.40 -17.94
CA ALA A 161 6.39 -4.55 -16.75
C ALA A 161 6.10 -5.33 -15.45
N PHE A 162 5.27 -6.38 -15.51
CA PHE A 162 4.82 -7.12 -14.32
C PHE A 162 5.97 -7.73 -13.48
N PRO A 163 6.94 -8.47 -14.05
CA PRO A 163 7.89 -9.23 -13.25
C PRO A 163 8.81 -8.36 -12.40
N GLY A 164 9.10 -7.13 -12.82
CA GLY A 164 9.90 -6.18 -12.05
C GLY A 164 9.07 -5.20 -11.23
N LEU A 165 8.25 -4.40 -11.91
CA LEU A 165 7.49 -3.30 -11.30
C LEU A 165 6.28 -3.84 -10.53
N GLY A 166 5.63 -4.87 -11.07
CA GLY A 166 4.51 -5.52 -10.40
C GLY A 166 4.92 -6.33 -9.19
N CYS A 167 5.95 -7.17 -9.32
CA CYS A 167 6.47 -7.93 -8.19
C CYS A 167 7.05 -7.04 -7.09
N SER A 168 7.72 -5.94 -7.43
CA SER A 168 8.22 -4.99 -6.41
C SER A 168 7.07 -4.32 -5.65
N TYR A 169 6.00 -3.90 -6.34
CA TYR A 169 4.82 -3.36 -5.66
C TYR A 169 4.07 -4.42 -4.84
N PHE A 170 4.01 -5.65 -5.35
CA PHE A 170 3.42 -6.79 -4.66
C PHE A 170 4.14 -7.08 -3.34
N LEU A 171 5.47 -7.02 -3.34
CA LEU A 171 6.28 -7.13 -2.13
C LEU A 171 5.98 -5.99 -1.14
N LEU A 172 5.82 -4.75 -1.61
CA LEU A 172 5.43 -3.64 -0.74
C LEU A 172 4.04 -3.85 -0.11
N CYS A 173 3.08 -4.39 -0.87
CA CYS A 173 1.75 -4.71 -0.36
C CYS A 173 1.77 -5.83 0.69
N LEU A 174 2.65 -6.84 0.52
CA LEU A 174 2.94 -7.81 1.58
C LEU A 174 3.53 -7.15 2.83
N GLY A 175 4.26 -6.05 2.63
CA GLY A 175 4.99 -5.32 3.64
C GLY A 175 4.18 -4.55 4.66
N GLU A 176 2.94 -4.20 4.33
CA GLU A 176 2.02 -3.51 5.24
C GLU A 176 1.54 -4.43 6.38
N ARG A 177 1.83 -5.75 6.30
CA ARG A 177 1.44 -6.77 7.27
C ARG A 177 2.50 -7.86 7.41
N HIS A 178 2.16 -8.96 8.10
CA HIS A 178 3.00 -10.16 8.14
C HIS A 178 3.36 -10.58 6.71
N PRO A 179 4.65 -10.74 6.34
CA PRO A 179 5.81 -11.01 7.20
C PRO A 179 6.68 -9.81 7.65
N TRP A 180 6.38 -8.57 7.24
CA TRP A 180 7.20 -7.39 7.55
C TRP A 180 6.73 -6.61 8.79
N ASP A 181 5.80 -7.21 9.50
CA ASP A 181 5.17 -6.69 10.71
C ASP A 181 6.03 -6.88 11.98
N ILE A 182 7.25 -6.37 11.90
CA ILE A 182 8.19 -6.26 13.03
C ILE A 182 7.68 -5.27 14.08
N PRO A 183 7.13 -4.09 13.71
CA PRO A 183 6.62 -3.12 14.68
C PRO A 183 5.64 -3.71 15.69
N GLU A 184 4.65 -4.46 15.22
CA GLU A 184 3.63 -5.08 16.06
C GLU A 184 4.24 -6.18 16.91
N SER A 185 5.11 -7.02 16.34
CA SER A 185 5.75 -8.10 17.08
C SER A 185 6.72 -7.64 18.19
N GLU A 186 7.49 -6.58 17.97
CA GLU A 186 8.36 -5.99 19.01
C GLU A 186 7.52 -5.27 20.09
N SER A 187 6.34 -4.75 19.72
CA SER A 187 5.41 -4.11 20.65
C SER A 187 4.83 -5.08 21.67
N ASP A 188 4.45 -6.28 21.23
CA ASP A 188 3.82 -7.31 22.06
C ASP A 188 4.80 -7.95 23.04
N LEU A 189 6.07 -8.11 22.64
CA LEU A 189 7.09 -8.77 23.46
C LEU A 189 7.66 -7.88 24.57
N GLY A 190 7.79 -6.57 24.32
CA GLY A 190 8.46 -5.64 25.24
C GLY A 190 7.52 -4.73 26.04
N GLY A 191 6.21 -4.81 25.83
CA GLY A 191 5.23 -3.84 26.38
C GLY A 191 5.49 -2.38 25.97
N GLY A 192 6.44 -2.13 25.06
CA GLY A 192 7.09 -0.84 24.87
C GLY A 192 6.45 0.08 23.82
N PHE A 193 5.59 -0.47 22.95
CA PHE A 193 4.83 0.25 21.92
C PHE A 193 3.35 -0.04 21.98
N GLY A 194 2.82 -0.34 23.17
CA GLY A 194 1.38 -0.52 23.33
C GLY A 194 0.67 0.72 22.83
N VAL A 195 0.14 0.69 21.61
CA VAL A 195 -0.68 1.78 21.13
C VAL A 195 -1.97 1.64 21.92
N ILE A 196 -2.13 2.50 22.91
CA ILE A 196 -3.34 2.55 23.71
C ILE A 196 -4.43 3.14 22.82
N TYR A 197 -5.01 2.28 21.98
CA TYR A 197 -6.15 2.64 21.18
C TYR A 197 -7.41 2.56 22.05
N GLY A 198 -8.14 3.66 22.12
CA GLY A 198 -9.58 3.62 22.39
C GLY A 198 -10.33 2.87 21.27
N GLY A 199 -11.61 2.57 21.50
CA GLY A 199 -12.43 1.79 20.57
C GLY A 199 -12.41 2.32 19.13
N ILE A 200 -12.82 3.58 18.96
CA ILE A 200 -12.92 4.22 17.63
C ILE A 200 -11.54 4.47 16.97
N ASN A 201 -10.49 4.76 17.75
CA ASN A 201 -9.15 4.98 17.20
C ASN A 201 -8.56 3.69 16.61
N PHE A 202 -8.84 2.56 17.26
CA PHE A 202 -8.47 1.26 16.73
C PHE A 202 -9.23 0.93 15.44
N LEU A 203 -10.51 1.29 15.37
CA LEU A 203 -11.31 1.08 14.15
C LEU A 203 -10.70 1.79 12.95
N TRP A 204 -10.32 3.07 13.10
CA TRP A 204 -9.67 3.82 12.03
C TRP A 204 -8.33 3.22 11.60
N PHE A 205 -7.52 2.81 12.56
CA PHE A 205 -6.26 2.11 12.28
C PHE A 205 -6.51 0.82 11.50
N ALA A 206 -7.45 -0.02 11.93
CA ALA A 206 -7.77 -1.29 11.27
C ALA A 206 -8.28 -1.09 9.82
N VAL A 207 -9.10 -0.06 9.59
CA VAL A 207 -9.58 0.29 8.24
C VAL A 207 -8.41 0.72 7.34
N LEU A 208 -7.56 1.64 7.84
CA LEU A 208 -6.40 2.13 7.11
C LEU A 208 -5.35 1.04 6.87
N GLU A 209 -5.25 0.08 7.76
CA GLU A 209 -4.32 -1.04 7.64
C GLU A 209 -4.72 -2.04 6.55
N TYR A 210 -6.01 -2.17 6.22
CA TYR A 210 -6.47 -3.00 5.10
C TYR A 210 -6.59 -2.23 3.78
N ARG A 211 -6.23 -0.94 3.75
CA ARG A 211 -6.29 -0.14 2.51
C ARG A 211 -5.39 -0.68 1.41
N TRP A 212 -4.26 -1.33 1.75
CA TRP A 212 -3.29 -1.81 0.76
C TRP A 212 -3.93 -2.78 -0.21
N LEU A 213 -4.96 -3.52 0.22
CA LEU A 213 -5.71 -4.43 -0.65
C LEU A 213 -6.46 -3.65 -1.74
N ILE A 214 -7.06 -2.51 -1.37
CA ILE A 214 -7.74 -1.62 -2.30
C ILE A 214 -6.71 -1.02 -3.28
N HIS A 215 -5.55 -0.60 -2.77
CA HIS A 215 -4.48 -0.05 -3.60
C HIS A 215 -3.90 -1.08 -4.57
N TRP A 216 -3.71 -2.31 -4.11
CA TRP A 216 -3.25 -3.41 -4.94
C TRP A 216 -4.26 -3.73 -6.04
N ILE A 217 -5.54 -3.78 -5.71
CA ILE A 217 -6.61 -4.02 -6.69
C ILE A 217 -6.71 -2.86 -7.69
N SER A 218 -6.67 -1.61 -7.23
CA SER A 218 -6.74 -0.45 -8.11
C SER A 218 -5.53 -0.38 -9.05
N PHE A 219 -4.34 -0.65 -8.54
CA PHE A 219 -3.12 -0.75 -9.33
C PHE A 219 -3.18 -1.87 -10.37
N CYS A 220 -3.60 -3.09 -9.98
CA CYS A 220 -3.78 -4.19 -10.92
C CYS A 220 -4.83 -3.87 -11.98
N PHE A 221 -5.91 -3.16 -11.60
CA PHE A 221 -6.96 -2.75 -12.53
C PHE A 221 -6.44 -1.73 -13.54
N LEU A 222 -5.71 -0.70 -13.09
CA LEU A 222 -5.06 0.29 -13.97
C LEU A 222 -4.12 -0.37 -14.97
N MET A 223 -3.36 -1.37 -14.52
CA MET A 223 -2.43 -2.11 -15.36
C MET A 223 -3.08 -3.25 -16.16
N LYS A 224 -4.39 -3.48 -15.98
CA LYS A 224 -5.14 -4.63 -16.51
C LYS A 224 -4.46 -5.99 -16.26
N TRP A 225 -3.77 -6.12 -15.13
CA TRP A 225 -3.18 -7.39 -14.68
C TRP A 225 -4.24 -8.32 -14.10
N ALA A 226 -3.90 -9.60 -13.93
CA ALA A 226 -4.79 -10.61 -13.39
C ALA A 226 -5.08 -10.38 -11.89
N VAL A 227 -6.03 -9.49 -11.59
CA VAL A 227 -6.40 -9.04 -10.23
C VAL A 227 -6.64 -10.23 -9.28
N LEU A 228 -7.42 -11.21 -9.72
CA LEU A 228 -7.79 -12.37 -8.89
C LEU A 228 -6.60 -13.27 -8.56
N GLY A 229 -5.75 -13.58 -9.53
CA GLY A 229 -4.60 -14.46 -9.31
C GLY A 229 -3.61 -13.86 -8.33
N HIS A 230 -3.27 -12.58 -8.52
CA HIS A 230 -2.29 -11.93 -7.65
C HIS A 230 -2.83 -11.62 -6.26
N THR A 231 -4.10 -11.25 -6.11
CA THR A 231 -4.71 -11.03 -4.78
C THR A 231 -4.72 -12.30 -3.93
N ILE A 232 -5.03 -13.46 -4.52
CA ILE A 232 -4.97 -14.76 -3.81
C ILE A 232 -3.53 -15.08 -3.39
N ASN A 233 -2.56 -14.83 -4.26
CA ASN A 233 -1.15 -15.04 -3.94
C ASN A 233 -0.66 -14.20 -2.75
N LEU A 234 -1.17 -12.97 -2.57
CA LEU A 234 -0.84 -12.14 -1.40
C LEU A 234 -1.26 -12.83 -0.09
N PHE A 235 -2.48 -13.36 -0.04
CA PHE A 235 -2.98 -14.07 1.15
C PHE A 235 -2.24 -15.37 1.42
N ILE A 236 -1.86 -16.11 0.38
CA ILE A 236 -1.10 -17.35 0.52
C ILE A 236 0.30 -17.06 1.08
N LEU A 237 1.03 -16.12 0.47
CA LEU A 237 2.39 -15.78 0.89
C LEU A 237 2.42 -15.22 2.30
N ARG A 238 1.41 -14.46 2.71
CA ARG A 238 1.27 -13.97 4.09
C ARG A 238 1.26 -15.10 5.12
N GLY A 239 0.56 -16.20 4.84
CA GLY A 239 0.47 -17.33 5.77
C GLY A 239 1.68 -18.27 5.73
N LEU A 240 2.48 -18.23 4.66
CA LEU A 240 3.63 -19.12 4.46
C LEU A 240 4.97 -18.49 4.84
N LEU A 241 5.15 -17.19 4.62
CA LEU A 241 6.45 -16.55 4.80
C LEU A 241 6.77 -16.31 6.28
N PRO A 242 8.01 -16.60 6.73
CA PRO A 242 8.45 -16.26 8.08
C PRO A 242 8.64 -14.74 8.20
N ARG A 243 8.62 -14.26 9.45
CA ARG A 243 8.90 -12.84 9.74
C ARG A 243 10.34 -12.50 9.41
N TYR A 244 10.54 -11.34 8.81
CA TYR A 244 11.87 -10.79 8.52
C TYR A 244 12.38 -9.93 9.68
N SER A 245 13.70 -9.74 9.78
CA SER A 245 14.31 -8.82 10.74
C SER A 245 14.40 -7.40 10.18
N PHE A 246 14.49 -6.39 11.06
CA PHE A 246 14.51 -4.98 10.64
C PHE A 246 15.69 -4.71 9.69
N GLN A 247 16.85 -5.29 9.98
CA GLN A 247 18.04 -5.15 9.15
C GLN A 247 17.86 -5.78 7.77
N ALA A 248 17.20 -6.94 7.69
CA ALA A 248 16.92 -7.61 6.43
C ALA A 248 15.96 -6.77 5.58
N LEU A 249 14.88 -6.25 6.18
CA LEU A 249 13.93 -5.36 5.50
C LEU A 249 14.59 -4.07 5.03
N PHE A 250 15.35 -3.41 5.90
CA PHE A 250 16.07 -2.19 5.55
C PHE A 250 17.03 -2.41 4.39
N LYS A 251 17.81 -3.52 4.41
CA LYS A 251 18.74 -3.85 3.31
C LYS A 251 17.98 -4.12 2.01
N MET A 252 16.86 -4.83 2.07
CA MET A 252 16.03 -5.14 0.91
C MET A 252 15.40 -3.86 0.32
N LEU A 253 14.78 -3.02 1.15
CA LEU A 253 14.12 -1.77 0.74
C LEU A 253 15.11 -0.72 0.23
N TRP A 254 16.23 -0.50 0.94
CA TRP A 254 17.16 0.57 0.58
C TRP A 254 18.18 0.17 -0.47
N LYS A 255 18.70 -1.07 -0.42
CA LYS A 255 19.77 -1.50 -1.32
C LYS A 255 19.22 -2.30 -2.49
N ASN A 256 18.41 -3.32 -2.27
CA ASN A 256 18.12 -4.27 -3.35
C ASN A 256 16.99 -3.79 -4.29
N LEU A 257 15.86 -3.37 -3.72
CA LEU A 257 14.66 -3.01 -4.50
C LEU A 257 14.88 -1.82 -5.45
N PRO A 258 15.53 -0.71 -5.07
CA PRO A 258 15.69 0.43 -5.96
C PRO A 258 16.52 0.10 -7.20
N TRP A 259 17.64 -0.64 -7.02
CA TRP A 259 18.45 -1.09 -8.16
C TRP A 259 17.70 -2.05 -9.06
N PHE A 260 16.92 -2.97 -8.48
CA PHE A 260 16.10 -3.91 -9.25
C PHE A 260 15.01 -3.20 -10.06
N ILE A 261 14.29 -2.24 -9.46
CA ILE A 261 13.27 -1.43 -10.13
C ILE A 261 13.89 -0.63 -11.28
N LEU A 262 15.03 0.02 -11.03
CA LEU A 262 15.73 0.82 -12.02
C LEU A 262 16.22 -0.02 -13.20
N SER A 263 16.87 -1.16 -12.93
CA SER A 263 17.35 -2.06 -13.99
C SER A 263 16.21 -2.60 -14.84
N TRP A 264 15.08 -2.94 -14.19
CA TRP A 264 13.91 -3.44 -14.89
C TRP A 264 13.22 -2.37 -15.72
N ALA A 265 13.14 -1.15 -15.21
CA ALA A 265 12.60 -0.02 -15.96
C ALA A 265 13.40 0.22 -17.25
N PHE A 266 14.73 0.19 -17.19
CA PHE A 266 15.57 0.30 -18.39
C PHE A 266 15.39 -0.86 -19.37
N PHE A 267 15.28 -2.10 -18.86
CA PHE A 267 15.01 -3.27 -19.69
C PHE A 267 13.69 -3.13 -20.44
N VAL A 268 12.63 -2.71 -19.77
CA VAL A 268 11.31 -2.51 -20.39
C VAL A 268 11.35 -1.39 -21.43
N LEU A 269 12.05 -0.28 -21.15
CA LEU A 269 12.21 0.81 -22.12
C LEU A 269 12.95 0.36 -23.39
N PHE A 270 13.96 -0.48 -23.25
CA PHE A 270 14.71 -1.05 -24.37
C PHE A 270 13.85 -1.98 -25.22
N GLU A 271 13.15 -2.93 -24.61
CA GLU A 271 12.30 -3.89 -25.33
C GLU A 271 11.10 -3.23 -26.04
N LEU A 272 10.59 -2.13 -25.50
CA LEU A 272 9.51 -1.36 -26.15
C LEU A 272 9.99 -0.44 -27.28
N ASN A 273 11.29 -0.45 -27.64
CA ASN A 273 11.90 0.39 -28.68
C ASN A 273 11.52 1.88 -28.58
N ARG A 274 11.29 2.37 -27.36
CA ARG A 274 10.96 3.78 -27.10
C ARG A 274 12.26 4.56 -26.94
N GLU A 275 12.95 4.81 -28.06
CA GLU A 275 14.20 5.60 -28.09
C GLU A 275 14.01 7.02 -27.54
N ASP A 276 12.79 7.58 -27.60
CA ASP A 276 12.43 8.91 -27.11
C ASP A 276 12.38 9.03 -25.57
N CYS A 277 12.16 7.91 -24.87
CA CYS A 277 12.02 7.88 -23.41
C CYS A 277 13.38 7.96 -22.68
N PHE A 278 14.46 7.44 -23.29
CA PHE A 278 15.81 7.50 -22.74
C PHE A 278 16.36 8.94 -22.56
N PRO A 279 16.27 9.85 -23.57
CA PRO A 279 16.62 11.25 -23.38
C PRO A 279 15.63 12.02 -22.49
N ALA A 280 14.38 11.57 -22.33
CA ALA A 280 13.44 12.13 -21.36
C ALA A 280 13.85 11.79 -19.90
N PHE A 281 14.30 10.57 -19.65
CA PHE A 281 14.86 10.15 -18.36
C PHE A 281 16.11 10.95 -18.00
N ILE A 282 17.05 11.09 -18.94
CA ILE A 282 18.27 11.89 -18.75
C ILE A 282 17.91 13.35 -18.50
N ARG A 283 16.94 13.93 -19.22
CA ARG A 283 16.44 15.29 -18.97
C ARG A 283 15.82 15.43 -17.58
N ALA A 284 15.01 14.49 -17.12
CA ALA A 284 14.41 14.52 -15.78
C ALA A 284 15.49 14.52 -14.66
N PHE A 285 16.55 13.75 -14.82
CA PHE A 285 17.67 13.75 -13.86
C PHE A 285 18.61 14.96 -14.00
N LEU A 286 18.81 15.48 -15.21
CA LEU A 286 19.59 16.71 -15.45
C LEU A 286 18.86 17.98 -14.95
N PHE A 287 17.53 17.96 -14.88
CA PHE A 287 16.73 19.05 -14.31
C PHE A 287 16.78 19.11 -12.78
N PHE A 288 17.39 18.15 -12.10
CA PHE A 288 17.89 18.36 -10.74
C PHE A 288 19.26 19.03 -10.86
N PRO A 289 19.39 20.35 -10.59
CA PRO A 289 20.69 20.96 -10.49
C PRO A 289 21.33 20.41 -9.20
N PHE A 290 21.99 19.26 -9.30
CA PHE A 290 23.12 18.99 -8.43
C PHE A 290 24.21 19.99 -8.81
N GLY A 291 24.01 21.22 -8.33
CA GLY A 291 25.03 22.25 -8.28
C GLY A 291 26.08 21.84 -7.25
N TRP A 292 26.82 20.78 -7.55
CA TRP A 292 28.17 20.63 -7.01
C TRP A 292 29.04 21.60 -7.81
N ARG A 293 29.01 22.87 -7.38
CA ARG A 293 30.13 23.75 -7.70
C ARG A 293 31.31 23.25 -6.89
N ALA A 294 32.35 22.85 -7.62
CA ALA A 294 33.68 22.52 -7.13
C ALA A 294 34.25 23.63 -6.22
#